data_AF-A0A8C0HPY3-F1
#
_entry.id   AF-A0A8C0HPY3-F1
#
_cell.length_a   1.000
_cell.length_b   1.000
_cell.length_c   1.000
_cell.angle_alpha   90.00
_cell.angle_beta   90.00
_cell.angle_gamma   90.00
#
_symmetry.space_group_name_H-M   'P 1'
#
loop_
_entity.id
_entity.type
_entity.pdbx_description
1 polymer ?
#
loop_
_entity_poly.entity_id
_entity_poly.type
_entity_poly.pdbx_seq_one_letter_code
_entity_poly.pdbx_strand_id
1 'polypeptide(L)'
;NKIQLCQVFYAPWCGHCKKLEPVWNEVGIEMKNMGSPVKVGKMDATSFSSIASEFGVRGYPTIKLLKGDLAYNYRGPRTKDDIIEFANRVAGPLIRPLPSQHMFEHVQKRHRVLFVYVGGESPLKEKYIEVASELIVYTYFFSASEDVLPEYVTLPELPAVVVFKDGTYFVYDEYEDGDLSSWINRERFQGYLNVDGFTLYELGDTGTICCLLGKSQCLLVEVARDYRDHFHRDFQFGHMDGNDYINSLLMDDLTIPTVVVLNTSNQQYFLPDRHIENTEDMVQFINNILDGTAEAQGGDGLLQRIKRIIYDAKSTVVSVFKSSPLLGCFLFGLPLGVISIMCYGICTADTDGGVDEHEAAKKENGDRELTDEGSEEEQDEEKNGKYTELSDGELKQKDIMEKKKD
;
A
#
# COMPACT_ATOMS: atom_id res chain seq x y z
N ASN A 1 9.17 -35.41 0.42
CA ASN A 1 9.17 -34.03 -0.09
C ASN A 1 7.83 -33.38 0.18
N LYS A 2 7.76 -32.37 1.05
CA LYS A 2 6.56 -31.52 1.15
C LYS A 2 6.41 -30.79 -0.20
N ILE A 3 5.24 -30.91 -0.82
CA ILE A 3 4.94 -30.21 -2.08
C ILE A 3 4.86 -28.71 -1.78
N GLN A 4 5.49 -27.89 -2.63
CA GLN A 4 5.34 -26.43 -2.59
C GLN A 4 4.33 -26.02 -3.67
N LEU A 5 3.40 -25.14 -3.33
CA LEU A 5 2.29 -24.75 -4.21
C LEU A 5 2.22 -23.23 -4.34
N CYS A 6 2.42 -22.72 -5.56
CA CYS A 6 2.12 -21.34 -5.93
C CYS A 6 0.67 -21.27 -6.40
N GLN A 7 -0.18 -20.62 -5.63
CA GLN A 7 -1.64 -20.66 -5.76
C GLN A 7 -2.19 -19.26 -6.04
N VAL A 8 -2.95 -19.11 -7.11
CA VAL A 8 -3.79 -17.92 -7.31
C VAL A 8 -5.22 -18.20 -6.83
N PHE A 9 -5.74 -17.29 -6.03
CA PHE A 9 -7.13 -17.23 -5.61
C PHE A 9 -7.83 -16.18 -6.48
N TYR A 10 -8.83 -16.61 -7.25
CA TYR A 10 -9.49 -15.78 -8.24
C TYR A 10 -11.02 -15.86 -8.11
N ALA A 11 -11.70 -14.91 -8.76
CA ALA A 11 -13.14 -14.95 -8.97
C ALA A 11 -13.44 -14.85 -10.49
N PRO A 12 -14.39 -15.63 -11.02
CA PRO A 12 -14.62 -15.74 -12.47
C PRO A 12 -15.10 -14.43 -13.12
N TRP A 13 -15.73 -13.54 -12.35
CA TRP A 13 -16.24 -12.25 -12.82
C TRP A 13 -15.22 -11.11 -12.67
N CYS A 14 -14.10 -11.31 -11.97
CA CYS A 14 -13.13 -10.25 -11.71
C CYS A 14 -12.30 -9.89 -12.95
N GLY A 15 -12.37 -8.64 -13.40
CA GLY A 15 -11.61 -8.16 -14.56
C GLY A 15 -10.10 -8.29 -14.40
N HIS A 16 -9.55 -8.02 -13.20
CA HIS A 16 -8.11 -8.20 -12.93
C HIS A 16 -7.69 -9.68 -12.97
N CYS A 17 -8.57 -10.61 -12.57
CA CYS A 17 -8.30 -12.05 -12.66
C CYS A 17 -8.24 -12.49 -14.13
N LYS A 18 -9.19 -12.03 -14.96
CA LYS A 18 -9.19 -12.33 -16.40
C LYS A 18 -7.93 -11.81 -17.10
N LYS A 19 -7.43 -10.64 -16.71
CA LYS A 19 -6.15 -10.09 -17.22
C LYS A 19 -4.94 -10.92 -16.79
N LEU A 20 -4.95 -11.48 -15.57
CA LEU A 20 -3.86 -12.30 -15.03
C LEU A 20 -3.84 -13.72 -15.59
N GLU A 21 -4.99 -14.29 -15.98
CA GLU A 21 -5.10 -15.68 -16.43
C GLU A 21 -4.10 -16.10 -17.51
N PRO A 22 -3.90 -15.36 -18.63
CA PRO A 22 -2.90 -15.75 -19.63
C PRO A 22 -1.48 -15.79 -19.04
N VAL A 23 -1.10 -14.78 -18.25
CA VAL A 23 0.21 -14.72 -17.57
C VAL A 23 0.37 -15.89 -16.60
N TRP A 24 -0.67 -16.23 -15.84
CA TRP A 24 -0.62 -17.33 -14.88
C TRP A 24 -0.43 -18.70 -15.54
N ASN A 25 -1.04 -18.90 -16.71
CA ASN A 25 -0.83 -20.11 -17.50
C ASN A 25 0.63 -20.22 -18.00
N GLU A 26 1.22 -19.10 -18.46
CA GLU A 26 2.62 -19.06 -18.86
C GLU A 26 3.56 -19.36 -17.68
N VAL A 27 3.30 -18.80 -16.49
CA VAL A 27 4.05 -19.14 -15.26
C VAL A 27 4.01 -20.63 -15.00
N GLY A 28 2.84 -21.27 -15.09
CA GLY A 28 2.70 -22.71 -14.90
C GLY A 28 3.50 -23.56 -15.91
N ILE A 29 3.51 -23.14 -17.18
CA ILE A 29 4.28 -23.80 -18.25
C ILE A 29 5.78 -23.64 -18.00
N GLU A 30 6.25 -22.42 -17.75
CA GLU A 30 7.67 -22.12 -17.59
C GLU A 30 8.25 -22.81 -16.35
N MET A 31 7.54 -22.76 -15.22
CA MET A 31 7.95 -23.45 -13.99
C MET A 31 8.07 -24.97 -14.20
N LYS A 32 7.17 -25.56 -15.00
CA LYS A 32 7.26 -26.98 -15.38
C LYS A 32 8.46 -27.25 -16.30
N ASN A 33 8.68 -26.40 -17.30
CA ASN A 33 9.77 -26.55 -18.26
C ASN A 33 11.15 -26.44 -17.61
N MET A 34 11.31 -25.55 -16.62
CA MET A 34 12.52 -25.41 -15.82
C MET A 34 12.72 -26.55 -14.81
N GLY A 35 11.78 -27.49 -14.70
CA GLY A 35 11.86 -28.57 -13.71
C GLY A 35 11.69 -28.11 -12.26
N SER A 36 10.99 -26.98 -12.05
CA SER A 36 10.79 -26.43 -10.71
C SER A 36 10.03 -27.41 -9.80
N PRO A 37 10.43 -27.54 -8.51
CA PRO A 37 9.69 -28.34 -7.54
C PRO A 37 8.34 -27.70 -7.15
N VAL A 38 8.15 -26.41 -7.43
CA VAL A 38 6.93 -25.67 -7.11
C VAL A 38 5.84 -26.01 -8.13
N LYS A 39 4.68 -26.45 -7.63
CA LYS A 39 3.48 -26.64 -8.44
C LYS A 39 2.72 -25.32 -8.54
N VAL A 40 2.12 -25.05 -9.71
CA VAL A 40 1.32 -23.85 -9.94
C VAL A 40 -0.14 -24.25 -10.04
N GLY A 41 -1.00 -23.62 -9.24
CA GLY A 41 -2.43 -23.93 -9.12
C GLY A 41 -3.31 -22.69 -9.22
N LYS A 42 -4.59 -22.88 -9.55
CA LYS A 42 -5.64 -21.84 -9.50
C LYS A 42 -6.87 -22.34 -8.76
N MET A 43 -7.47 -21.49 -7.93
CA MET A 43 -8.60 -21.83 -7.07
C MET A 43 -9.64 -20.74 -7.20
N ASP A 44 -10.86 -21.14 -7.56
CA ASP A 44 -12.01 -20.25 -7.53
C ASP A 44 -12.44 -20.03 -6.08
N ALA A 45 -12.04 -18.90 -5.52
CA ALA A 45 -12.32 -18.53 -4.14
C ALA A 45 -13.81 -18.23 -3.89
N THR A 46 -14.61 -18.05 -4.95
CA THR A 46 -16.07 -17.89 -4.81
C THR A 46 -16.77 -19.21 -4.55
N SER A 47 -16.24 -20.30 -5.12
CA SER A 47 -16.72 -21.66 -4.89
C SER A 47 -16.14 -22.27 -3.60
N PHE A 48 -14.94 -21.84 -3.18
CA PHE A 48 -14.22 -22.36 -2.01
C PHE A 48 -13.94 -21.25 -0.97
N SER A 49 -14.99 -20.54 -0.55
CA SER A 49 -14.88 -19.35 0.30
C SER A 49 -14.29 -19.62 1.69
N SER A 50 -14.61 -20.78 2.30
CA SER A 50 -14.05 -21.18 3.60
C SER A 50 -12.54 -21.33 3.56
N ILE A 51 -12.02 -22.03 2.54
CA ILE A 51 -10.59 -22.23 2.32
C ILE A 51 -9.92 -20.89 2.00
N ALA A 52 -10.52 -20.07 1.13
CA ALA A 52 -9.99 -18.75 0.81
C ALA A 52 -9.88 -17.84 2.07
N SER A 53 -10.87 -17.90 2.95
CA SER A 53 -10.87 -17.18 4.23
C SER A 53 -9.79 -17.67 5.18
N GLU A 54 -9.58 -18.99 5.28
CA GLU A 54 -8.51 -19.60 6.08
C GLU A 54 -7.11 -19.12 5.62
N PHE A 55 -6.90 -18.98 4.31
CA PHE A 55 -5.68 -18.38 3.77
C PHE A 55 -5.67 -16.83 3.85
N GLY A 56 -6.67 -16.18 4.42
CA GLY A 56 -6.74 -14.73 4.57
C GLY A 56 -6.89 -13.96 3.25
N VAL A 57 -7.58 -14.55 2.26
CA VAL A 57 -7.86 -13.91 0.97
C VAL A 57 -8.97 -12.87 1.16
N ARG A 58 -8.65 -11.59 1.01
CA ARG A 58 -9.58 -10.46 1.16
C ARG A 58 -9.99 -9.81 -0.16
N GLY A 59 -9.37 -10.20 -1.27
CA GLY A 59 -9.60 -9.61 -2.58
C GLY A 59 -9.01 -10.46 -3.70
N TYR A 60 -9.35 -10.13 -4.94
CA TYR A 60 -8.99 -10.91 -6.11
C TYR A 60 -8.27 -10.06 -7.17
N PRO A 61 -7.26 -10.62 -7.86
CA PRO A 61 -6.59 -11.89 -7.54
C PRO A 61 -5.65 -11.75 -6.33
N THR A 62 -5.51 -12.83 -5.55
CA THR A 62 -4.49 -12.97 -4.51
C THR A 62 -3.57 -14.13 -4.87
N ILE A 63 -2.26 -13.90 -4.91
CA ILE A 63 -1.26 -14.93 -5.18
C ILE A 63 -0.53 -15.27 -3.88
N LYS A 64 -0.41 -16.56 -3.57
CA LYS A 64 0.33 -17.06 -2.40
C LYS A 64 1.26 -18.20 -2.78
N LEU A 65 2.43 -18.29 -2.13
CA LEU A 65 3.24 -19.50 -2.14
C LEU A 65 3.07 -20.24 -0.80
N LEU A 66 2.67 -21.50 -0.88
CA LEU A 66 2.56 -22.41 0.25
C LEU A 66 3.82 -23.26 0.36
N LYS A 67 4.51 -23.18 1.50
CA LYS A 67 5.74 -23.92 1.79
C LYS A 67 5.69 -24.46 3.20
N GLY A 68 5.44 -25.76 3.32
CA GLY A 68 5.16 -26.36 4.62
C GLY A 68 3.87 -25.79 5.18
N ASP A 69 3.94 -25.26 6.40
CA ASP A 69 2.79 -24.71 7.12
C ASP A 69 2.70 -23.17 6.97
N LEU A 70 3.58 -22.59 6.15
CA LEU A 70 3.66 -21.15 5.88
C LEU A 70 3.04 -20.78 4.53
N ALA A 71 2.34 -19.65 4.50
CA ALA A 71 1.73 -19.07 3.31
C ALA A 71 2.25 -17.65 3.08
N TYR A 72 3.01 -17.46 2.00
CA TYR A 72 3.66 -16.20 1.67
C TYR A 72 2.84 -15.42 0.64
N ASN A 73 2.55 -14.16 0.95
CA ASN A 73 1.79 -13.28 0.04
C ASN A 73 2.70 -12.70 -1.04
N TYR A 74 2.24 -12.74 -2.28
CA TYR A 74 2.84 -11.98 -3.36
C TYR A 74 2.08 -10.68 -3.59
N ARG A 75 2.78 -9.55 -3.51
CA ARG A 75 2.22 -8.21 -3.74
C ARG A 75 2.75 -7.53 -5.00
N GLY A 76 3.77 -8.11 -5.63
CA GLY A 76 4.51 -7.51 -6.75
C GLY A 76 3.78 -7.43 -8.09
N PRO A 77 4.48 -6.93 -9.12
CA PRO A 77 3.94 -6.79 -10.47
C PRO A 77 3.45 -8.13 -11.03
N ARG A 78 2.27 -8.14 -11.64
CA ARG A 78 1.65 -9.38 -12.12
C ARG A 78 2.19 -9.83 -13.48
N THR A 79 3.51 -9.78 -13.66
CA THR A 79 4.20 -10.28 -14.84
C THR A 79 4.66 -11.72 -14.62
N LYS A 80 4.95 -12.43 -15.71
CA LYS A 80 5.42 -13.82 -15.65
C LYS A 80 6.74 -13.92 -14.88
N ASP A 81 7.70 -13.05 -15.19
CA ASP A 81 9.06 -13.13 -14.68
C ASP A 81 9.11 -12.80 -13.18
N ASP A 82 8.37 -11.77 -12.74
CA ASP A 82 8.31 -11.38 -11.32
C ASP A 82 7.66 -12.46 -10.44
N ILE A 83 6.62 -13.13 -10.93
CA ILE A 83 5.94 -14.22 -10.21
C ILE A 83 6.87 -15.44 -10.11
N ILE A 84 7.60 -15.78 -11.18
CA ILE A 84 8.57 -16.87 -11.19
C ILE A 84 9.72 -16.57 -10.23
N GLU A 85 10.25 -15.35 -10.24
CA GLU A 85 11.31 -14.94 -9.32
C GLU A 85 10.85 -15.07 -7.87
N PHE A 86 9.67 -14.56 -7.54
CA PHE A 86 9.07 -14.72 -6.21
C PHE A 86 8.95 -16.20 -5.81
N ALA A 87 8.41 -17.04 -6.69
CA ALA A 87 8.25 -18.45 -6.42
C ALA A 87 9.61 -19.12 -6.15
N ASN A 88 10.62 -18.88 -6.99
CA ASN A 88 11.97 -19.43 -6.83
C ASN A 88 12.66 -18.93 -5.55
N ARG A 89 12.48 -17.65 -5.21
CA ARG A 89 13.01 -17.05 -3.99
C ARG A 89 12.47 -17.72 -2.74
N VAL A 90 11.15 -17.80 -2.61
CA VAL A 90 10.52 -18.28 -1.39
C VAL A 90 10.58 -19.82 -1.31
N ALA A 91 10.55 -20.52 -2.45
CA ALA A 91 10.70 -21.97 -2.53
C ALA A 91 12.06 -22.49 -2.01
N GLY A 92 13.13 -21.73 -2.28
CA GLY A 92 14.50 -22.10 -1.92
C GLY A 92 14.80 -22.04 -0.41
N PRO A 93 16.05 -22.30 0.00
CA PRO A 93 16.49 -22.10 1.38
C PRO A 93 16.23 -20.65 1.83
N LEU A 94 15.91 -20.48 3.12
CA LEU A 94 15.67 -19.15 3.68
C LEU A 94 16.94 -18.28 3.57
N ILE A 95 18.06 -18.84 4.03
CA ILE A 95 19.41 -18.30 3.87
C ILE A 95 20.18 -19.25 2.96
N ARG A 96 20.77 -18.70 1.90
CA ARG A 96 21.54 -19.46 0.91
C ARG A 96 23.04 -19.39 1.21
N PRO A 97 23.70 -20.51 1.52
CA PRO A 97 25.14 -20.48 1.76
C PRO A 97 25.92 -20.25 0.45
N LEU A 98 26.95 -19.42 0.53
CA LEU A 98 27.93 -19.16 -0.50
C LEU A 98 29.24 -19.84 -0.07
N PRO A 99 29.58 -21.02 -0.62
CA PRO A 99 30.70 -21.85 -0.16
C PRO A 99 32.03 -21.50 -0.83
N SER A 100 32.05 -20.60 -1.81
CA SER A 100 33.27 -20.23 -2.53
C SER A 100 33.16 -18.84 -3.15
N GLN A 101 34.31 -18.18 -3.32
CA GLN A 101 34.41 -16.87 -3.95
C GLN A 101 33.80 -16.84 -5.36
N HIS A 102 34.00 -17.91 -6.14
CA HIS A 102 33.38 -18.02 -7.48
C HIS A 102 31.84 -18.04 -7.42
N MET A 103 31.24 -18.73 -6.43
CA MET A 103 29.79 -18.68 -6.21
C MET A 103 29.33 -17.29 -5.77
N PHE A 104 30.09 -16.65 -4.88
CA PHE A 104 29.82 -15.29 -4.43
C PHE A 104 29.76 -14.32 -5.62
N GLU A 105 30.79 -14.28 -6.46
CA GLU A 105 30.85 -13.43 -7.65
C GLU A 105 29.69 -13.71 -8.63
N HIS A 106 29.35 -14.98 -8.82
CA HIS A 106 28.27 -15.39 -9.72
C HIS A 106 26.89 -14.93 -9.23
N VAL A 107 26.69 -14.93 -7.91
CA VAL A 107 25.48 -14.45 -7.25
C VAL A 107 25.45 -12.92 -7.25
N GLN A 108 26.55 -12.25 -6.90
CA GLN A 108 26.66 -10.80 -6.92
C GLN A 108 26.38 -10.20 -8.33
N LYS A 109 26.76 -10.91 -9.40
CA LYS A 109 26.43 -10.49 -10.78
C LYS A 109 24.94 -10.61 -11.15
N ARG A 110 24.19 -11.47 -10.47
CA ARG A 110 22.75 -11.70 -10.72
C ARG A 110 21.85 -10.86 -9.83
N HIS A 111 22.32 -10.55 -8.63
CA HIS A 111 21.54 -9.83 -7.63
C HIS A 111 22.07 -8.41 -7.51
N ARG A 112 21.22 -7.43 -7.82
CA ARG A 112 21.59 -6.01 -7.71
C ARG A 112 21.82 -5.57 -6.26
N VAL A 113 21.13 -6.22 -5.33
CA VAL A 113 21.28 -6.06 -3.89
C VAL A 113 21.43 -7.44 -3.28
N LEU A 114 22.46 -7.62 -2.45
CA LEU A 114 22.84 -8.91 -1.90
C LEU A 114 23.15 -8.79 -0.40
N PHE A 115 22.24 -9.27 0.44
CA PHE A 115 22.47 -9.36 1.89
C PHE A 115 23.20 -10.65 2.24
N VAL A 116 24.29 -10.54 3.00
CA VAL A 116 25.16 -11.65 3.39
C VAL A 116 25.44 -11.57 4.88
N TYR A 117 25.07 -12.61 5.62
CA TYR A 117 25.58 -12.84 6.96
C TYR A 117 26.96 -13.51 6.89
N VAL A 118 27.94 -12.95 7.61
CA VAL A 118 29.33 -13.40 7.62
C VAL A 118 29.70 -13.80 9.05
N GLY A 119 30.02 -15.09 9.24
CA GLY A 119 30.46 -15.60 10.54
C GLY A 119 29.77 -16.89 10.99
N GLY A 120 30.01 -17.27 12.24
CA GLY A 120 29.48 -18.49 12.88
C GLY A 120 28.08 -18.32 13.47
N GLU A 121 27.70 -19.22 14.39
CA GLU A 121 26.48 -19.05 15.19
C GLU A 121 26.59 -17.85 16.13
N SER A 122 25.53 -17.05 16.25
CA SER A 122 25.50 -15.87 17.13
C SER A 122 24.06 -15.37 17.34
N PRO A 123 23.81 -14.52 18.36
CA PRO A 123 22.53 -13.82 18.48
C PRO A 123 22.19 -12.96 17.25
N LEU A 124 23.20 -12.38 16.59
CA LEU A 124 23.00 -11.63 15.34
C LEU A 124 22.49 -12.54 14.21
N LYS A 125 22.95 -13.80 14.16
CA LYS A 125 22.45 -14.78 13.19
C LYS A 125 20.99 -15.12 13.41
N GLU A 126 20.58 -15.27 14.66
CA GLU A 126 19.18 -15.54 15.02
C GLU A 126 18.28 -14.37 14.58
N LYS A 127 18.68 -13.13 14.89
CA LYS A 127 18.01 -11.91 14.38
C LYS A 127 17.96 -11.91 12.85
N TYR A 128 19.06 -12.23 12.16
CA TYR A 128 19.11 -12.28 10.70
C TYR A 128 18.18 -13.35 10.10
N ILE A 129 18.05 -14.51 10.76
CA ILE A 129 17.09 -15.57 10.37
C ILE A 129 15.65 -15.09 10.52
N GLU A 130 15.33 -14.41 11.62
CA GLU A 130 14.00 -13.85 11.87
C GLU A 130 13.64 -12.83 10.79
N VAL A 131 14.52 -11.85 10.54
CA VAL A 131 14.32 -10.83 9.49
C VAL A 131 14.23 -11.48 8.10
N ALA A 132 15.08 -12.47 7.81
CA ALA A 132 14.98 -13.22 6.56
C ALA A 132 13.61 -13.88 6.42
N SER A 133 13.05 -14.45 7.49
CA SER A 133 11.75 -15.14 7.46
C SER A 133 10.60 -14.21 7.10
N GLU A 134 10.68 -12.95 7.54
CA GLU A 134 9.70 -11.90 7.24
C GLU A 134 9.90 -11.33 5.83
N LEU A 135 11.15 -10.99 5.47
CA LEU A 135 11.47 -10.23 4.27
C LEU A 135 11.85 -11.10 3.06
N ILE A 136 11.81 -12.43 3.15
CA ILE A 136 12.05 -13.35 2.01
C ILE A 136 11.09 -13.12 0.85
N VAL A 137 9.92 -12.52 1.11
CA VAL A 137 8.96 -12.15 0.08
C VAL A 137 9.40 -10.95 -0.76
N TYR A 138 10.42 -10.20 -0.31
CA TYR A 138 10.94 -8.99 -0.96
C TYR A 138 12.38 -9.10 -1.44
N THR A 139 13.25 -9.83 -0.73
CA THR A 139 14.68 -9.94 -1.07
C THR A 139 15.29 -11.31 -0.74
N TYR A 140 16.45 -11.62 -1.33
CA TYR A 140 17.21 -12.84 -1.08
C TYR A 140 18.19 -12.65 0.08
N PHE A 141 18.38 -13.70 0.88
CA PHE A 141 19.30 -13.73 2.01
C PHE A 141 20.36 -14.81 1.82
N PHE A 142 21.60 -14.48 2.16
CA PHE A 142 22.76 -15.34 1.96
C PHE A 142 23.64 -15.40 3.20
N SER A 143 24.50 -16.41 3.25
CA SER A 143 25.55 -16.48 4.26
C SER A 143 26.87 -16.93 3.65
N ALA A 144 27.98 -16.44 4.16
CA ALA A 144 29.31 -16.79 3.71
C ALA A 144 30.27 -16.87 4.90
N SER A 145 31.40 -17.57 4.72
CA SER A 145 32.56 -17.38 5.58
C SER A 145 33.37 -16.17 5.09
N GLU A 146 34.22 -15.63 5.96
CA GLU A 146 35.03 -14.44 5.64
C GLU A 146 35.95 -14.67 4.43
N ASP A 147 36.51 -15.88 4.27
CA ASP A 147 37.40 -16.27 3.18
C ASP A 147 36.71 -16.35 1.80
N VAL A 148 35.37 -16.34 1.76
CA VAL A 148 34.59 -16.32 0.53
C VAL A 148 34.40 -14.90 -0.01
N LEU A 149 34.56 -13.88 0.83
CA LEU A 149 34.35 -12.50 0.43
C LEU A 149 35.49 -11.99 -0.47
N PRO A 150 35.22 -11.01 -1.35
CA PRO A 150 36.25 -10.35 -2.13
C PRO A 150 37.31 -9.67 -1.25
N GLU A 151 38.56 -9.64 -1.70
CA GLU A 151 39.70 -9.07 -0.95
C GLU A 151 39.55 -7.59 -0.57
N TYR A 152 38.73 -6.83 -1.31
CA TYR A 152 38.48 -5.41 -1.01
C TYR A 152 37.52 -5.21 0.17
N VAL A 153 36.86 -6.27 0.64
CA VAL A 153 35.90 -6.20 1.75
C VAL A 153 36.65 -6.32 3.06
N THR A 154 36.60 -5.26 3.86
CA THR A 154 37.11 -5.25 5.23
C THR A 154 35.95 -5.19 6.21
N LEU A 155 35.88 -6.16 7.12
CA LEU A 155 34.88 -6.22 8.18
C LEU A 155 35.54 -5.84 9.51
N PRO A 156 35.00 -4.83 10.24
CA PRO A 156 35.59 -4.41 11.52
C PRO A 156 35.53 -5.52 12.58
N GLU A 157 34.40 -6.22 12.64
CA GLU A 157 34.11 -7.26 13.62
C GLU A 157 33.32 -8.40 12.98
N LEU A 158 33.47 -9.60 13.54
CA LEU A 158 32.68 -10.77 13.18
C LEU A 158 31.90 -11.27 14.40
N PRO A 159 30.65 -11.72 14.22
CA PRO A 159 29.92 -11.82 12.96
C PRO A 159 29.39 -10.48 12.45
N ALA A 160 29.16 -10.37 11.14
CA ALA A 160 28.64 -9.16 10.51
C ALA A 160 27.49 -9.46 9.55
N VAL A 161 26.61 -8.47 9.34
CA VAL A 161 25.66 -8.46 8.22
C VAL A 161 26.10 -7.40 7.23
N VAL A 162 26.25 -7.80 5.98
CA VAL A 162 26.78 -6.95 4.90
C VAL A 162 25.78 -6.92 3.76
N VAL A 163 25.56 -5.75 3.18
CA VAL A 163 24.81 -5.61 1.92
C VAL A 163 25.75 -5.18 0.81
N PHE A 164 25.76 -5.90 -0.30
CA PHE A 164 26.47 -5.53 -1.52
C PHE A 164 25.47 -4.94 -2.51
N LYS A 165 25.69 -3.70 -2.93
CA LYS A 165 24.88 -3.03 -3.95
C LYS A 165 25.63 -1.84 -4.54
N ASP A 166 25.22 -1.39 -5.73
CA ASP A 166 25.76 -0.21 -6.40
C ASP A 166 27.29 -0.23 -6.59
N GLY A 167 27.89 -1.41 -6.69
CA GLY A 167 29.34 -1.59 -6.83
C GLY A 167 30.15 -1.41 -5.54
N THR A 168 29.48 -1.26 -4.39
CA THR A 168 30.09 -1.13 -3.07
C THR A 168 29.42 -2.05 -2.06
N TYR A 169 29.77 -1.94 -0.78
CA TYR A 169 29.16 -2.67 0.31
C TYR A 169 28.93 -1.78 1.54
N PHE A 170 27.98 -2.18 2.38
CA PHE A 170 27.76 -1.58 3.69
C PHE A 170 27.69 -2.66 4.75
N VAL A 171 28.25 -2.37 5.91
CA VAL A 171 28.20 -3.22 7.09
C VAL A 171 27.17 -2.63 8.03
N TYR A 172 26.25 -3.46 8.51
CA TYR A 172 25.25 -3.07 9.50
C TYR A 172 25.91 -2.72 10.84
N ASP A 173 25.54 -1.59 11.42
CA ASP A 173 25.94 -1.16 12.76
C ASP A 173 24.71 -0.87 13.63
N GLU A 174 24.50 -1.62 14.71
CA GLU A 174 23.29 -1.49 15.55
C GLU A 174 23.17 -0.11 16.24
N TYR A 175 24.28 0.61 16.47
CA TYR A 175 24.27 1.94 17.06
C TYR A 175 23.90 3.02 16.05
N GLU A 176 24.43 2.93 14.83
CA GLU A 176 24.17 3.91 13.77
C GLU A 176 22.88 3.66 13.00
N ASP A 177 22.54 2.39 12.77
CA ASP A 177 21.45 1.97 11.88
C ASP A 177 20.16 1.59 12.61
N GLY A 178 20.23 1.35 13.91
CA GLY A 178 19.09 0.91 14.72
C GLY A 178 18.79 -0.58 14.53
N ASP A 179 17.51 -0.92 14.36
CA ASP A 179 17.07 -2.32 14.22
C ASP A 179 17.43 -2.94 12.86
N LEU A 180 17.85 -4.21 12.88
CA LEU A 180 18.28 -4.94 11.68
C LEU A 180 17.18 -5.08 10.64
N SER A 181 15.92 -5.30 11.04
CA SER A 181 14.79 -5.39 10.10
C SER A 181 14.59 -4.06 9.37
N SER A 182 14.64 -2.96 10.13
CA SER A 182 14.52 -1.60 9.58
C SER A 182 15.67 -1.27 8.62
N TRP A 183 16.90 -1.64 8.97
CA TRP A 183 18.06 -1.47 8.10
C TRP A 183 17.95 -2.29 6.81
N ILE A 184 17.62 -3.59 6.89
CA ILE A 184 17.46 -4.44 5.70
C ILE A 184 16.31 -3.94 4.82
N ASN A 185 15.20 -3.52 5.41
CA ASN A 185 14.06 -2.99 4.65
C ASN A 185 14.41 -1.69 3.91
N ARG A 186 15.25 -0.83 4.48
CA ARG A 186 15.78 0.37 3.80
C ARG A 186 16.80 0.01 2.73
N GLU A 187 17.75 -0.86 3.05
CA GLU A 187 18.89 -1.15 2.16
C GLU A 187 18.55 -2.08 0.99
N ARG A 188 17.37 -2.70 0.96
CA ARG A 188 16.95 -3.64 -0.11
C ARG A 188 16.76 -2.98 -1.48
N PHE A 189 16.72 -1.65 -1.52
CA PHE A 189 16.62 -0.86 -2.75
C PHE A 189 18.01 -0.43 -3.23
N GLN A 190 18.18 -0.34 -4.55
CA GLN A 190 19.38 0.25 -5.17
C GLN A 190 19.44 1.75 -4.85
N GLY A 191 20.63 2.35 -4.83
CA GLY A 191 20.77 3.80 -4.62
C GLY A 191 19.99 4.64 -5.64
N TYR A 192 19.81 4.12 -6.86
CA TYR A 192 18.95 4.70 -7.89
C TYR A 192 18.05 3.62 -8.53
N LEU A 193 16.74 3.83 -8.58
CA LEU A 193 15.79 2.87 -9.15
C LEU A 193 14.76 3.49 -10.10
N ASN A 194 14.16 2.65 -10.96
CA ASN A 194 12.90 3.01 -11.60
C ASN A 194 11.78 2.80 -10.58
N VAL A 195 10.95 3.81 -10.42
CA VAL A 195 9.92 3.90 -9.40
C VAL A 195 8.57 3.84 -10.12
N ASP A 196 7.81 2.79 -9.85
CA ASP A 196 6.42 2.68 -10.25
C ASP A 196 5.50 2.78 -9.01
N GLY A 197 4.18 2.71 -9.22
CA GLY A 197 3.23 2.79 -8.10
C GLY A 197 3.41 1.66 -7.07
N PHE A 198 3.92 0.50 -7.49
CA PHE A 198 4.21 -0.61 -6.59
C PHE A 198 5.46 -0.35 -5.74
N THR A 199 6.54 0.12 -6.38
CA THR A 199 7.79 0.49 -5.74
C THR A 199 7.57 1.61 -4.72
N LEU A 200 6.74 2.62 -5.05
CA LEU A 200 6.36 3.66 -4.09
C LEU A 200 5.61 3.14 -2.88
N TYR A 201 4.69 2.19 -3.08
CA TYR A 201 3.99 1.55 -1.97
C TYR A 201 4.98 0.80 -1.07
N GLU A 202 5.92 0.06 -1.66
CA GLU A 202 6.98 -0.63 -0.92
C GLU A 202 7.96 0.30 -0.19
N LEU A 203 8.25 1.49 -0.75
CA LEU A 203 9.04 2.53 -0.11
C LEU A 203 8.26 3.28 0.98
N GLY A 204 6.92 3.27 0.94
CA GLY A 204 6.08 3.80 2.02
C GLY A 204 6.40 3.20 3.38
N ASP A 205 6.71 1.91 3.39
CA ASP A 205 7.01 1.16 4.61
C ASP A 205 8.45 1.39 5.12
N THR A 206 9.34 2.04 4.35
CA THR A 206 10.71 2.35 4.80
C THR A 206 10.83 3.70 5.51
N GLY A 207 9.83 4.58 5.37
CA GLY A 207 9.89 5.95 5.87
C GLY A 207 10.83 6.87 5.09
N THR A 208 11.46 6.38 4.02
CA THR A 208 12.42 7.13 3.22
C THR A 208 11.72 8.09 2.26
N ILE A 209 12.26 9.29 2.10
CA ILE A 209 11.71 10.29 1.18
C ILE A 209 12.19 9.98 -0.24
N CYS A 210 11.27 9.91 -1.21
CA CYS A 210 11.61 9.53 -2.57
C CYS A 210 11.82 10.77 -3.45
N CYS A 211 13.01 10.96 -4.01
CA CYS A 211 13.29 12.03 -4.98
C CYS A 211 13.14 11.48 -6.41
N LEU A 212 12.24 12.09 -7.18
CA LEU A 212 11.77 11.60 -8.48
C LEU A 212 11.95 12.64 -9.58
N LEU A 213 12.36 12.18 -10.76
CA LEU A 213 12.48 13.00 -11.96
C LEU A 213 11.59 12.48 -13.09
N GLY A 214 10.84 13.40 -13.73
CA GLY A 214 10.02 13.09 -14.91
C GLY A 214 10.77 12.90 -16.23
N LYS A 215 12.01 13.41 -16.37
CA LYS A 215 13.00 13.11 -17.46
C LYS A 215 14.32 13.88 -17.25
N SER A 216 15.39 13.45 -17.94
CA SER A 216 16.81 13.82 -17.76
C SER A 216 17.44 13.22 -16.51
N GLN A 217 17.86 11.96 -16.62
CA GLN A 217 18.34 11.14 -15.50
C GLN A 217 19.70 11.56 -14.96
N CYS A 218 20.54 12.22 -15.76
CA CYS A 218 21.97 12.37 -15.45
C CYS A 218 22.23 13.05 -14.11
N LEU A 219 21.54 14.16 -13.82
CA LEU A 219 21.79 14.97 -12.65
C LEU A 219 21.41 14.24 -11.34
N LEU A 220 20.25 13.58 -11.31
CA LEU A 220 19.82 12.85 -10.11
C LEU A 220 20.58 11.54 -9.92
N VAL A 221 20.99 10.89 -11.02
CA VAL A 221 21.91 9.73 -10.95
C VAL A 221 23.27 10.16 -10.40
N GLU A 222 23.77 11.32 -10.81
CA GLU A 222 25.03 11.88 -10.31
C GLU A 222 24.92 12.21 -8.82
N VAL A 223 23.87 12.91 -8.38
CA VAL A 223 23.62 13.17 -6.95
C VAL A 223 23.50 11.86 -6.15
N ALA A 224 22.72 10.89 -6.64
CA ALA A 224 22.53 9.61 -5.96
C ALA A 224 23.83 8.80 -5.83
N ARG A 225 24.79 8.99 -6.75
CA ARG A 225 26.09 8.31 -6.75
C ARG A 225 27.12 9.07 -5.91
N ASP A 226 27.27 10.36 -6.16
CA ASP A 226 28.40 11.17 -5.68
C ASP A 226 28.12 11.77 -4.29
N TYR A 227 26.84 11.93 -3.91
CA TYR A 227 26.40 12.39 -2.57
C TYR A 227 25.73 11.27 -1.77
N ARG A 228 26.00 10.01 -2.14
CA ARG A 228 25.39 8.83 -1.53
C ARG A 228 25.56 8.80 -0.01
N ASP A 229 26.76 9.04 0.49
CA ASP A 229 27.06 8.97 1.93
C ASP A 229 26.33 10.05 2.74
N HIS A 230 25.92 11.16 2.10
CA HIS A 230 25.16 12.23 2.75
C HIS A 230 23.65 11.97 2.78
N PHE A 231 23.11 11.30 1.77
CA PHE A 231 21.66 11.24 1.56
C PHE A 231 21.06 9.83 1.62
N HIS A 232 21.84 8.75 1.55
CA HIS A 232 21.28 7.39 1.43
C HIS A 232 20.42 6.95 2.64
N ARG A 233 20.62 7.57 3.81
CA ARG A 233 19.84 7.26 5.02
C ARG A 233 18.43 7.87 4.97
N ASP A 234 18.31 9.06 4.40
CA ASP A 234 17.07 9.86 4.42
C ASP A 234 16.31 9.80 3.09
N PHE A 235 17.03 9.63 1.97
CA PHE A 235 16.48 9.71 0.62
C PHE A 235 16.70 8.45 -0.20
N GLN A 236 15.65 8.12 -0.96
CA GLN A 236 15.70 7.15 -2.03
C GLN A 236 15.58 7.89 -3.37
N PHE A 237 16.58 7.76 -4.22
CA PHE A 237 16.58 8.40 -5.53
C PHE A 237 16.00 7.48 -6.60
N GLY A 238 15.20 8.04 -7.50
CA GLY A 238 14.68 7.29 -8.63
C GLY A 238 14.09 8.16 -9.73
N HIS A 239 13.59 7.50 -10.77
CA HIS A 239 12.79 8.14 -11.82
C HIS A 239 11.47 7.39 -11.96
N MET A 240 10.45 8.08 -12.44
CA MET A 240 9.19 7.45 -12.84
C MET A 240 8.99 7.60 -14.33
N ASP A 241 8.54 6.54 -14.98
CA ASP A 241 8.11 6.59 -16.36
C ASP A 241 6.69 7.21 -16.45
N GLY A 242 6.61 8.44 -16.95
CA GLY A 242 5.36 9.18 -17.06
C GLY A 242 4.99 9.96 -15.80
N ASN A 243 3.85 10.67 -15.85
CA ASN A 243 3.38 11.54 -14.77
C ASN A 243 2.02 11.14 -14.20
N ASP A 244 1.31 10.13 -14.73
CA ASP A 244 -0.07 9.81 -14.32
C ASP A 244 -0.21 9.53 -12.82
N TYR A 245 0.72 8.74 -12.25
CA TYR A 245 0.70 8.40 -10.83
C TYR A 245 0.97 9.63 -9.96
N ILE A 246 2.00 10.41 -10.31
CA ILE A 246 2.36 11.63 -9.59
C ILE A 246 1.26 12.67 -9.72
N ASN A 247 0.69 12.88 -10.91
CA ASN A 247 -0.42 13.79 -11.11
C ASN A 247 -1.63 13.43 -10.26
N SER A 248 -1.93 12.14 -10.13
CA SER A 248 -3.00 11.66 -9.25
C SER A 248 -2.68 11.91 -7.77
N LEU A 249 -1.42 11.74 -7.36
CA LEU A 249 -0.97 11.94 -5.99
C LEU A 249 -0.97 13.43 -5.59
N LEU A 250 -0.45 14.28 -6.48
CA LEU A 250 -0.36 15.73 -6.30
C LEU A 250 -1.69 16.43 -6.57
N MET A 251 -2.60 15.76 -7.29
CA MET A 251 -3.85 16.31 -7.84
C MET A 251 -3.60 17.51 -8.76
N ASP A 252 -2.54 17.42 -9.56
CA ASP A 252 -2.09 18.47 -10.46
C ASP A 252 -1.49 17.87 -11.74
N ASP A 253 -1.48 18.62 -12.83
CA ASP A 253 -0.93 18.20 -14.12
C ASP A 253 0.52 18.69 -14.23
N LEU A 254 1.48 17.89 -13.74
CA LEU A 254 2.89 18.26 -13.84
C LEU A 254 3.43 18.13 -15.26
N THR A 255 4.11 19.17 -15.73
CA THR A 255 4.88 19.13 -16.98
C THR A 255 6.21 18.42 -16.79
N ILE A 256 6.60 17.59 -17.75
CA ILE A 256 7.87 16.85 -17.72
C ILE A 256 8.97 17.65 -18.45
N PRO A 257 10.21 17.74 -17.93
CA PRO A 257 10.72 17.14 -16.68
C PRO A 257 10.45 17.99 -15.43
N THR A 258 10.08 17.34 -14.33
CA THR A 258 9.95 17.97 -13.01
C THR A 258 10.59 17.08 -11.95
N VAL A 259 11.26 17.72 -10.97
CA VAL A 259 11.75 17.07 -9.75
C VAL A 259 10.65 17.15 -8.71
N VAL A 260 10.33 16.01 -8.10
CA VAL A 260 9.39 15.93 -6.98
C VAL A 260 10.05 15.12 -5.88
N VAL A 261 10.06 15.66 -4.67
CA VAL A 261 10.47 14.91 -3.49
C VAL A 261 9.22 14.54 -2.72
N LEU A 262 8.96 13.25 -2.55
CA LEU A 262 7.76 12.70 -1.95
C LEU A 262 8.08 12.04 -0.60
N ASN A 263 7.43 12.51 0.46
CA ASN A 263 7.34 11.77 1.71
C ASN A 263 6.21 10.74 1.58
N THR A 264 6.59 9.47 1.46
CA THR A 264 5.66 8.36 1.22
C THR A 264 4.80 8.05 2.46
N SER A 265 5.28 8.35 3.66
CA SER A 265 4.60 8.08 4.93
C SER A 265 3.38 8.96 5.16
N ASN A 266 3.46 10.24 4.79
CA ASN A 266 2.39 11.22 5.04
C ASN A 266 1.84 11.89 3.78
N GLN A 267 2.30 11.47 2.59
CA GLN A 267 1.88 12.00 1.30
C GLN A 267 2.13 13.51 1.12
N GLN A 268 3.06 14.06 1.91
CA GLN A 268 3.60 15.39 1.64
C GLN A 268 4.61 15.32 0.52
N TYR A 269 4.71 16.39 -0.25
CA TYR A 269 5.67 16.51 -1.32
C TYR A 269 6.28 17.89 -1.35
N PHE A 270 7.45 17.98 -1.97
CA PHE A 270 8.21 19.20 -2.14
C PHE A 270 8.51 19.37 -3.62
N LEU A 271 8.29 20.59 -4.11
CA LEU A 271 8.64 21.02 -5.45
C LEU A 271 9.75 22.07 -5.33
N PRO A 272 10.71 22.09 -6.25
CA PRO A 272 11.76 23.09 -6.20
C PRO A 272 11.18 24.48 -6.54
N ASP A 273 11.51 25.49 -5.73
CA ASP A 273 11.07 26.88 -5.94
C ASP A 273 11.68 27.50 -7.22
N ARG A 274 12.77 26.90 -7.72
CA ARG A 274 13.54 27.36 -8.86
C ARG A 274 13.85 26.18 -9.78
N HIS A 275 14.11 26.48 -11.05
CA HIS A 275 14.57 25.48 -11.99
C HIS A 275 15.94 24.93 -11.56
N ILE A 276 16.09 23.60 -11.54
CA ILE A 276 17.34 22.92 -11.19
C ILE A 276 18.17 22.76 -12.46
N GLU A 277 19.34 23.41 -12.52
CA GLU A 277 20.22 23.35 -13.68
C GLU A 277 21.44 22.45 -13.46
N ASN A 278 21.94 22.35 -12.24
CA ASN A 278 23.16 21.62 -11.89
C ASN A 278 23.01 20.77 -10.60
N THR A 279 24.04 19.99 -10.30
CA THR A 279 24.11 19.09 -9.15
C THR A 279 24.01 19.87 -7.83
N GLU A 280 24.65 21.04 -7.75
CA GLU A 280 24.64 21.89 -6.55
C GLU A 280 23.23 22.41 -6.21
N ASP A 281 22.45 22.81 -7.22
CA ASP A 281 21.06 23.26 -7.04
C ASP A 281 20.19 22.14 -6.46
N MET A 282 20.38 20.91 -6.94
CA MET A 282 19.66 19.73 -6.43
C MET A 282 20.06 19.41 -4.99
N VAL A 283 21.37 19.42 -4.71
CA VAL A 283 21.89 19.20 -3.35
C VAL A 283 21.35 20.26 -2.40
N GLN A 284 21.33 21.52 -2.81
CA GLN A 284 20.75 22.61 -2.02
C GLN A 284 19.25 22.40 -1.76
N PHE A 285 18.50 22.01 -2.79
CA PHE A 285 17.07 21.71 -2.64
C PHE A 285 16.83 20.58 -1.63
N ILE A 286 17.59 19.49 -1.70
CA ILE A 286 17.51 18.37 -0.76
C ILE A 286 17.86 18.82 0.67
N ASN A 287 18.92 19.60 0.83
CA ASN A 287 19.31 20.14 2.14
C ASN A 287 18.23 21.08 2.72
N ASN A 288 17.60 21.91 1.89
CA ASN A 288 16.50 22.77 2.36
C ASN A 288 15.33 21.95 2.93
N ILE A 289 15.10 20.75 2.39
CA ILE A 289 14.08 19.82 2.91
C ILE A 289 14.52 19.22 4.24
N LEU A 290 15.78 18.78 4.36
CA LEU A 290 16.34 18.25 5.61
C LEU A 290 16.32 19.28 6.74
N ASP A 291 16.65 20.54 6.42
CA ASP A 291 16.66 21.66 7.37
C ASP A 291 15.26 22.19 7.70
N GLY A 292 14.22 21.68 7.03
CA GLY A 292 12.82 22.11 7.23
C GLY A 292 12.50 23.51 6.70
N THR A 293 13.33 24.04 5.80
CA THR A 293 13.13 25.36 5.18
C THR A 293 12.30 25.31 3.90
N ALA A 294 12.22 24.15 3.24
CA ALA A 294 11.37 23.94 2.08
C ALA A 294 9.89 23.83 2.47
N GLU A 295 9.00 24.46 1.71
CA GLU A 295 7.56 24.39 1.95
C GLU A 295 7.00 23.02 1.58
N ALA A 296 6.51 22.28 2.58
CA ALA A 296 5.82 21.01 2.36
C ALA A 296 4.41 21.24 1.82
N GLN A 297 4.09 20.61 0.70
CA GLN A 297 2.77 20.64 0.07
C GLN A 297 2.07 19.28 0.23
N GLY A 298 0.75 19.26 0.03
CA GLY A 298 -0.02 18.01 0.08
C GLY A 298 -0.35 17.53 1.50
N GLY A 299 -0.11 16.25 1.77
CA GLY A 299 -0.38 15.61 3.06
C GLY A 299 -1.64 14.74 3.09
N ASP A 300 -1.93 14.16 4.26
CA ASP A 300 -3.05 13.24 4.48
C ASP A 300 -4.16 13.83 5.39
N GLY A 301 -4.11 15.13 5.66
CA GLY A 301 -5.07 15.85 6.49
C GLY A 301 -6.50 15.87 5.90
N LEU A 302 -7.49 16.20 6.75
CA LEU A 302 -8.92 16.13 6.39
C LEU A 302 -9.28 16.97 5.13
N LEU A 303 -8.78 18.20 5.05
CA LEU A 303 -9.00 19.08 3.90
C LEU A 303 -8.43 18.48 2.61
N GLN A 304 -7.25 17.88 2.71
CA GLN A 304 -6.58 17.27 1.57
C GLN A 304 -7.29 15.99 1.11
N ARG A 305 -7.86 15.21 2.04
CA ARG A 305 -8.73 14.07 1.71
C ARG A 305 -9.97 14.51 0.96
N ILE A 306 -10.62 15.60 1.37
CA ILE A 306 -11.77 16.16 0.65
C ILE A 306 -11.36 16.62 -0.75
N LYS A 307 -10.23 17.33 -0.87
CA LYS A 307 -9.67 17.75 -2.16
C LYS A 307 -9.45 16.54 -3.10
N ARG A 308 -8.93 15.43 -2.57
CA ARG A 308 -8.73 14.19 -3.32
C ARG A 308 -10.01 13.55 -3.80
N ILE A 309 -11.03 13.48 -2.93
CA ILE A 309 -12.35 12.96 -3.33
C ILE A 309 -12.92 13.78 -4.51
N ILE A 310 -12.79 15.11 -4.48
CA ILE A 310 -13.26 15.99 -5.56
C ILE A 310 -12.43 15.75 -6.84
N TYR A 311 -11.11 15.66 -6.72
CA TYR A 311 -10.23 15.38 -7.86
C TYR A 311 -10.55 14.03 -8.51
N ASP A 312 -10.69 12.97 -7.72
CA ASP A 312 -11.00 11.62 -8.19
C ASP A 312 -12.40 11.55 -8.83
N ALA A 313 -13.37 12.26 -8.27
CA ALA A 313 -14.70 12.37 -8.87
C ALA A 313 -14.63 13.08 -10.23
N LYS A 314 -13.91 14.21 -10.31
CA LYS A 314 -13.72 14.95 -11.56
C LYS A 314 -12.99 14.12 -12.60
N SER A 315 -11.88 13.47 -12.24
CA SER A 315 -11.07 12.66 -13.15
C SER A 315 -11.86 11.44 -13.66
N THR A 316 -12.63 10.80 -12.80
CA THR A 316 -13.52 9.68 -13.16
C THR A 316 -14.59 10.13 -14.15
N VAL A 317 -15.30 11.23 -13.86
CA VAL A 317 -16.31 11.79 -14.75
C VAL A 317 -15.69 12.10 -16.12
N VAL A 318 -14.59 12.86 -16.14
CA VAL A 318 -13.89 13.22 -17.39
C VAL A 318 -13.44 11.98 -18.16
N SER A 319 -12.92 10.96 -17.47
CA SER A 319 -12.49 9.69 -18.09
C SER A 319 -13.65 8.92 -18.72
N VAL A 320 -14.80 8.85 -18.04
CA VAL A 320 -16.02 8.22 -18.58
C VAL A 320 -16.52 8.97 -19.81
N PHE A 321 -16.59 10.30 -19.76
CA PHE A 321 -17.02 11.10 -20.90
C PHE A 321 -16.05 11.03 -22.09
N LYS A 322 -14.75 10.95 -21.82
CA LYS A 322 -13.72 10.77 -22.87
C LYS A 322 -13.79 9.39 -23.50
N SER A 323 -14.14 8.35 -22.73
CA SER A 323 -14.22 6.96 -23.20
C SER A 323 -15.53 6.66 -23.92
N SER A 324 -16.66 7.17 -23.39
CA SER A 324 -18.00 6.99 -23.96
C SER A 324 -18.93 8.14 -23.52
N PRO A 325 -19.08 9.19 -24.35
CA PRO A 325 -19.91 10.35 -24.01
C PRO A 325 -21.37 9.98 -23.70
N LEU A 326 -21.96 9.05 -24.47
CA LEU A 326 -23.36 8.64 -24.30
C LEU A 326 -23.60 7.90 -22.98
N LEU A 327 -22.68 7.00 -22.60
CA LEU A 327 -22.76 6.31 -21.31
C LEU A 327 -22.57 7.29 -20.15
N GLY A 328 -21.67 8.27 -20.29
CA GLY A 328 -21.47 9.32 -19.29
C GLY A 328 -22.73 10.14 -19.04
N CYS A 329 -23.43 10.58 -20.11
CA CYS A 329 -24.70 11.28 -19.98
C CYS A 329 -25.76 10.44 -19.26
N PHE A 330 -25.83 9.14 -19.52
CA PHE A 330 -26.78 8.25 -18.86
C PHE A 330 -26.43 8.01 -17.39
N LEU A 331 -25.16 7.69 -17.10
CA LEU A 331 -24.68 7.34 -15.76
C LEU A 331 -24.80 8.50 -14.78
N PHE A 332 -24.46 9.72 -15.21
CA PHE A 332 -24.46 10.90 -14.34
C PHE A 332 -25.70 11.79 -14.53
N GLY A 333 -26.20 11.93 -15.76
CA GLY A 333 -27.31 12.83 -16.06
C GLY A 333 -28.67 12.30 -15.59
N LEU A 334 -28.91 10.99 -15.65
CA LEU A 334 -30.19 10.41 -15.26
C LEU A 334 -30.44 10.52 -13.74
N PRO A 335 -29.48 10.14 -12.85
CA PRO A 335 -29.64 10.37 -11.42
C PRO A 335 -29.78 11.85 -11.06
N LEU A 336 -28.98 12.74 -11.67
CA LEU A 336 -29.06 14.18 -11.44
C LEU A 336 -30.41 14.76 -11.88
N GLY A 337 -30.96 14.29 -13.00
CA GLY A 337 -32.29 14.68 -13.47
C GLY A 337 -33.40 14.26 -12.50
N VAL A 338 -33.34 13.03 -11.98
CA VAL A 338 -34.30 12.55 -10.98
C VAL A 338 -34.21 13.38 -9.69
N ILE A 339 -33.01 13.62 -9.18
CA ILE A 339 -32.80 14.44 -7.98
C ILE A 339 -33.30 15.87 -8.21
N SER A 340 -33.02 16.46 -9.37
CA SER A 340 -33.50 17.81 -9.72
C SER A 340 -35.04 17.89 -9.71
N ILE A 341 -35.73 16.87 -10.23
CA ILE A 341 -37.20 16.81 -10.23
C ILE A 341 -37.73 16.66 -8.79
N MET A 342 -37.08 15.83 -7.97
CA MET A 342 -37.46 15.67 -6.56
C MET A 342 -37.28 16.97 -5.77
N CYS A 343 -36.14 17.65 -5.93
CA CYS A 343 -35.89 18.94 -5.29
C CYS A 343 -36.89 20.00 -5.76
N TYR A 344 -37.19 20.06 -7.06
CA TYR A 344 -38.20 20.97 -7.59
C TYR A 344 -39.57 20.71 -6.95
N GLY A 345 -40.02 19.45 -6.91
CA GLY A 345 -41.30 19.08 -6.29
C GLY A 345 -41.40 19.43 -4.81
N ILE A 346 -40.31 19.29 -4.06
CA ILE A 346 -40.24 19.70 -2.63
C ILE A 346 -40.29 21.23 -2.51
N CYS A 347 -39.58 21.96 -3.36
CA CYS A 347 -39.55 23.43 -3.32
C CYS A 347 -40.85 24.08 -3.81
N THR A 348 -41.62 23.41 -4.68
CA THR A 348 -42.90 23.94 -5.20
C THR A 348 -44.13 23.48 -4.41
N ALA A 349 -43.98 22.60 -3.42
CA ALA A 349 -45.09 22.07 -2.65
C ALA A 349 -45.69 23.06 -1.63
N ASP A 350 -45.01 24.17 -1.32
CA ASP A 350 -45.41 25.12 -0.27
C ASP A 350 -45.95 26.48 -0.77
N THR A 351 -46.42 26.55 -2.03
CA THR A 351 -47.14 27.75 -2.51
C THR A 351 -48.36 27.37 -3.34
N ASP A 352 -49.46 27.00 -2.68
CA ASP A 352 -50.72 27.69 -2.96
C ASP A 352 -51.69 27.55 -1.79
N GLY A 353 -52.09 28.71 -1.27
CA GLY A 353 -53.04 28.87 -0.18
C GLY A 353 -54.48 28.68 -0.64
N GLY A 354 -55.38 28.49 0.33
CA GLY A 354 -56.81 28.35 0.10
C GLY A 354 -57.50 29.59 -0.46
N VAL A 355 -58.73 29.37 -0.94
CA VAL A 355 -59.99 30.05 -0.57
C VAL A 355 -61.09 29.58 -1.56
N ASP A 356 -62.13 28.98 -0.97
CA ASP A 356 -63.56 28.90 -1.33
C ASP A 356 -64.05 28.75 -2.78
N GLU A 357 -64.86 27.70 -3.01
CA GLU A 357 -66.24 27.92 -3.45
C GLU A 357 -67.20 26.83 -2.91
N HIS A 358 -68.29 27.33 -2.33
CA HIS A 358 -69.34 26.66 -1.58
C HIS A 358 -70.39 25.94 -2.47
N GLU A 359 -70.91 24.83 -1.92
CA GLU A 359 -72.30 24.37 -1.94
C GLU A 359 -73.11 24.23 -3.25
N ALA A 360 -73.53 22.98 -3.50
CA ALA A 360 -74.92 22.68 -3.87
C ALA A 360 -75.43 21.52 -3.02
N ALA A 361 -76.28 21.85 -2.05
CA ALA A 361 -76.91 20.93 -1.13
C ALA A 361 -78.23 20.32 -1.69
N LYS A 362 -78.50 19.11 -1.19
CA LYS A 362 -79.80 18.41 -0.99
C LYS A 362 -80.44 17.63 -2.16
N LYS A 363 -80.53 16.30 -1.93
CA LYS A 363 -81.80 15.66 -1.53
C LYS A 363 -81.58 14.34 -0.75
N GLU A 364 -82.14 14.31 0.48
CA GLU A 364 -82.78 13.21 1.26
C GLU A 364 -82.22 11.79 1.18
N ASN A 365 -82.12 10.95 2.21
CA ASN A 365 -82.51 10.80 3.63
C ASN A 365 -81.58 9.64 4.09
N GLY A 366 -81.15 9.42 5.32
CA GLY A 366 -81.52 9.83 6.67
C GLY A 366 -80.93 8.74 7.57
N ASP A 367 -80.32 9.11 8.69
CA ASP A 367 -80.41 8.41 9.98
C ASP A 367 -79.27 8.80 10.93
N ARG A 368 -79.70 9.33 12.10
CA ARG A 368 -79.17 9.15 13.46
C ARG A 368 -77.94 9.97 13.90
N GLU A 369 -78.25 11.15 14.41
CA GLU A 369 -77.69 11.73 15.65
C GLU A 369 -78.46 11.19 16.87
N LEU A 370 -78.07 11.24 18.15
CA LEU A 370 -76.88 11.62 18.96
C LEU A 370 -77.29 11.31 20.41
N THR A 371 -76.32 11.25 21.33
CA THR A 371 -76.33 11.83 22.70
C THR A 371 -75.18 11.20 23.49
N ASP A 372 -74.41 11.85 24.36
CA ASP A 372 -74.27 13.24 24.81
C ASP A 372 -73.07 13.27 25.81
N GLU A 373 -72.67 14.48 26.17
CA GLU A 373 -71.44 15.04 26.76
C GLU A 373 -71.05 14.74 28.23
N GLY A 374 -69.78 15.08 28.54
CA GLY A 374 -69.27 15.79 29.75
C GLY A 374 -69.02 14.98 31.04
N SER A 375 -68.09 15.26 31.96
CA SER A 375 -66.80 15.99 32.12
C SER A 375 -66.33 15.73 33.59
N GLU A 376 -65.07 16.10 33.94
CA GLU A 376 -64.42 16.19 35.30
C GLU A 376 -63.77 14.87 35.83
N GLU A 377 -62.57 14.78 36.47
CA GLU A 377 -61.80 15.66 37.38
C GLU A 377 -60.32 15.13 37.60
N GLU A 378 -59.38 16.06 37.85
CA GLU A 378 -58.09 16.15 38.62
C GLU A 378 -57.01 15.04 38.92
N GLN A 379 -55.72 15.47 38.80
CA GLN A 379 -54.48 15.32 39.65
C GLN A 379 -53.87 13.90 39.94
N ASP A 380 -52.55 13.64 40.10
CA ASP A 380 -51.36 14.43 40.50
C ASP A 380 -50.01 13.67 40.25
N GLU A 381 -48.90 14.44 40.14
CA GLU A 381 -47.50 14.30 40.63
C GLU A 381 -46.77 12.92 40.81
N GLU A 382 -45.43 12.72 40.76
CA GLU A 382 -44.18 13.41 40.40
C GLU A 382 -43.02 12.41 40.69
N LYS A 383 -41.87 12.42 39.97
CA LYS A 383 -40.49 12.46 40.53
C LYS A 383 -39.33 12.20 39.53
N ASN A 384 -38.51 13.25 39.39
CA ASN A 384 -37.03 13.40 39.34
C ASN A 384 -36.12 12.14 39.35
N GLY A 385 -34.91 12.13 38.77
CA GLY A 385 -34.14 13.20 38.13
C GLY A 385 -32.66 12.83 37.85
N LYS A 386 -32.05 13.61 36.93
CA LYS A 386 -30.65 14.09 36.76
C LYS A 386 -29.41 13.17 36.83
N TYR A 387 -28.56 13.34 35.81
CA TYR A 387 -27.14 12.94 35.69
C TYR A 387 -26.25 14.14 35.34
N THR A 388 -25.09 14.25 35.99
CA THR A 388 -23.77 14.85 35.63
C THR A 388 -22.91 14.75 36.91
N GLU A 389 -21.62 14.40 37.00
CA GLU A 389 -20.43 14.58 36.14
C GLU A 389 -19.21 13.83 36.76
N LEU A 390 -18.18 13.57 35.93
CA LEU A 390 -16.71 13.56 36.21
C LEU A 390 -15.93 12.43 36.98
N SER A 391 -14.97 11.87 36.21
CA SER A 391 -13.52 11.65 36.41
C SER A 391 -12.89 10.53 37.26
N ASP A 392 -11.69 10.16 36.77
CA ASP A 392 -10.51 9.48 37.35
C ASP A 392 -10.39 7.93 37.35
N GLY A 393 -9.34 7.47 36.67
CA GLY A 393 -8.19 6.89 37.38
C GLY A 393 -8.01 5.35 37.41
N GLU A 394 -7.02 4.90 36.63
CA GLU A 394 -6.02 3.85 36.96
C GLU A 394 -6.29 2.35 36.78
N LEU A 395 -5.21 1.71 36.30
CA LEU A 395 -5.00 0.30 35.96
C LEU A 395 -4.82 -0.61 37.18
N LYS A 396 -5.25 -1.89 37.08
CA LYS A 396 -4.38 -3.10 37.04
C LYS A 396 -5.16 -4.41 37.26
N GLN A 397 -5.07 -5.30 36.26
CA GLN A 397 -4.54 -6.67 36.32
C GLN A 397 -5.02 -7.64 37.44
N LYS A 398 -5.66 -8.76 37.05
CA LYS A 398 -5.15 -10.14 37.26
C LYS A 398 -6.07 -11.27 36.77
N ASP A 399 -5.44 -12.15 35.98
CA ASP A 399 -5.51 -13.62 35.87
C ASP A 399 -6.72 -14.38 36.43
N ILE A 400 -7.27 -15.27 35.58
CA ILE A 400 -8.05 -16.44 35.99
C ILE A 400 -7.38 -17.69 35.43
N MET A 401 -6.74 -18.45 36.34
CA MET A 401 -6.41 -19.86 36.17
C MET A 401 -7.55 -20.74 36.69
N GLU A 402 -7.89 -21.74 35.89
CA GLU A 402 -8.26 -23.13 36.22
C GLU A 402 -9.06 -23.47 37.50
N LYS A 403 -10.13 -24.26 37.27
CA LYS A 403 -10.48 -25.58 37.87
C LYS A 403 -11.99 -25.80 37.66
N LYS A 404 -12.56 -26.98 37.41
CA LYS A 404 -12.15 -28.38 37.56
C LYS A 404 -13.30 -29.22 36.98
N LYS A 405 -12.96 -30.39 36.40
CA LYS A 405 -13.59 -31.73 36.58
C LYS A 405 -15.10 -31.90 36.30
N ASP A 406 -15.56 -32.99 35.70
CA ASP A 406 -15.15 -34.40 35.82
C ASP A 406 -14.99 -35.12 34.48
#